data_AF-A0A9P4LQN9-F1
#
_entry.id   AF-A0A9P4LQN9-F1
#
_cell.length_a   1.000
_cell.length_b   1.000
_cell.length_c   1.000
_cell.angle_alpha   90.00
_cell.angle_beta   90.00
_cell.angle_gamma   90.00
#
_symmetry.space_group_name_H-M   'P 1'
#
loop_
_entity.id
_entity.type
_entity.pdbx_description
1 polymer ?
#
loop_
_entity_poly.entity_id
_entity_poly.type
_entity_poly.pdbx_seq_one_letter_code
_entity_poly.pdbx_strand_id
1 'polypeptide(L)'
;MTDIQSRPTDMSQPVHSSTSAERNTLVARLDELLEKYLHTLDEYQKARQELSKQLSANRSTTHYGQDNYDERMQAVRKVNVRGDAEGTTKVHITFSIAVENVDVDASKESEKDDLECNDTPGESANEKKSEESESKAEASKRAIDPLRWFGILVPPALRSAQSSFITATEGPIPGLASIAREMRSQEIEIGRVRKQIKKL
;
A
#
# COMPACT_ATOMS: atom_id res chain seq x y z
N MET A 1 -15.86 51.07 -74.07
CA MET A 1 -15.93 49.76 -73.40
C MET A 1 -14.60 49.56 -72.69
N THR A 2 -14.56 49.86 -71.40
CA THR A 2 -13.36 49.72 -70.56
C THR A 2 -13.71 48.73 -69.47
N ASP A 3 -13.07 47.57 -69.51
CA ASP A 3 -13.20 46.49 -68.53
C ASP A 3 -12.79 46.98 -67.14
N ILE A 4 -13.73 46.92 -66.19
CA ILE A 4 -13.46 47.10 -64.77
C ILE A 4 -13.24 45.71 -64.19
N GLN A 5 -11.98 45.31 -64.15
CA GLN A 5 -11.54 44.13 -63.40
C GLN A 5 -11.01 44.61 -62.05
N SER A 6 -11.74 44.33 -60.97
CA SER A 6 -11.31 44.63 -59.61
C SER A 6 -11.46 43.39 -58.73
N ARG A 7 -10.35 42.66 -58.68
CA ARG A 7 -9.75 41.84 -57.61
C ARG A 7 -10.67 41.28 -56.50
N PRO A 8 -10.64 39.95 -56.25
CA PRO A 8 -11.28 39.38 -55.07
C PRO A 8 -10.51 39.80 -53.81
N THR A 9 -11.24 40.31 -52.83
CA THR A 9 -10.79 40.57 -51.47
C THR A 9 -10.34 39.25 -50.84
N ASP A 10 -9.03 39.11 -50.63
CA ASP A 10 -8.46 38.00 -49.87
C ASP A 10 -8.88 38.13 -48.40
N MET A 11 -9.85 37.32 -48.01
CA MET A 11 -10.34 37.18 -46.64
C MET A 11 -9.43 36.19 -45.89
N SER A 12 -8.20 36.59 -45.62
CA SER A 12 -7.28 35.83 -44.77
C SER A 12 -7.43 36.28 -43.30
N GLN A 13 -8.37 35.66 -42.58
CA GLN A 13 -8.35 35.58 -41.10
C GLN A 13 -7.61 34.30 -40.64
N PRO A 14 -7.48 33.96 -39.35
CA PRO A 14 -6.64 34.57 -38.31
C PRO A 14 -5.81 33.47 -37.60
N VAL A 15 -5.02 32.68 -38.34
CA VAL A 15 -4.47 31.40 -37.84
C VAL A 15 -3.62 31.56 -36.57
N HIS A 16 -2.85 32.65 -36.45
CA HIS A 16 -1.96 32.91 -35.31
C HIS A 16 -2.68 33.24 -33.99
N SER A 17 -3.92 33.73 -34.04
CA SER A 17 -4.68 34.06 -32.82
C SER A 17 -5.18 32.81 -32.10
N SER A 18 -5.57 31.79 -32.85
CA SER A 18 -6.10 30.52 -32.33
C SER A 18 -5.03 29.71 -31.59
N THR A 19 -3.84 29.56 -32.17
CA THR A 19 -2.73 28.82 -31.57
C THR A 19 -2.19 29.50 -30.31
N SER A 20 -2.18 30.84 -30.28
CA SER A 20 -1.83 31.60 -29.07
C SER A 20 -2.85 31.40 -27.96
N ALA A 21 -4.15 31.39 -28.27
CA ALA A 21 -5.20 31.11 -27.29
C ALA A 21 -5.11 29.68 -26.74
N GLU A 22 -4.90 28.68 -27.60
CA GLU A 22 -4.69 27.27 -27.20
C GLU A 22 -3.43 27.09 -26.34
N ARG A 23 -2.35 27.80 -26.67
CA ARG A 23 -1.14 27.80 -25.84
C ARG A 23 -1.43 28.37 -24.45
N ASN A 24 -2.15 29.49 -24.37
CA ASN A 24 -2.49 30.13 -23.10
C ASN A 24 -3.37 29.22 -22.22
N THR A 25 -4.32 28.48 -22.79
CA THR A 25 -5.14 27.53 -22.02
C THR A 25 -4.31 26.35 -21.50
N LEU A 26 -3.36 25.84 -22.28
CA LEU A 26 -2.43 24.80 -21.83
C LEU A 26 -1.48 25.30 -20.74
N VAL A 27 -1.03 26.55 -20.81
CA VAL A 27 -0.20 27.17 -19.77
C VAL A 27 -1.00 27.32 -18.47
N ALA A 28 -2.23 27.84 -18.53
CA ALA A 28 -3.09 27.93 -17.35
C ALA A 28 -3.35 26.55 -16.71
N ARG A 29 -3.59 25.52 -17.53
CA ARG A 29 -3.71 24.14 -17.05
C ARG A 29 -2.42 23.60 -16.43
N LEU A 30 -1.26 23.96 -16.98
CA LEU A 30 0.03 23.56 -16.43
C LEU A 30 0.25 24.17 -15.05
N ASP A 31 -0.10 25.45 -14.87
CA ASP A 31 0.01 26.15 -13.59
C ASP A 31 -0.91 25.51 -12.55
N GLU A 32 -2.17 25.20 -12.90
CA GLU A 32 -3.10 24.48 -12.01
C GLU A 32 -2.57 23.09 -11.60
N LEU A 33 -1.97 22.34 -12.55
CA LEU A 33 -1.36 21.05 -12.24
C LEU A 33 -0.14 21.16 -11.33
N LEU A 34 0.66 22.22 -11.50
CA LEU A 34 1.83 22.47 -10.65
C LEU A 34 1.40 22.88 -9.23
N GLU A 35 0.36 23.71 -9.10
CA GLU A 35 -0.23 24.05 -7.81
C GLU A 35 -0.71 22.80 -7.06
N LYS A 36 -1.52 21.96 -7.73
CA LYS A 36 -1.97 20.68 -7.16
C LYS A 36 -0.81 19.78 -6.75
N TYR A 37 0.21 19.67 -7.60
CA TYR A 37 1.41 18.89 -7.31
C TYR A 37 2.16 19.38 -6.07
N LEU A 38 2.30 20.70 -5.88
CA LEU A 38 2.94 21.25 -4.70
C LEU A 38 2.15 20.95 -3.41
N HIS A 39 0.81 21.02 -3.47
CA HIS A 39 -0.04 20.62 -2.35
C HIS A 39 0.10 19.13 -2.02
N THR A 40 0.01 18.25 -3.02
CA THR A 40 0.17 16.81 -2.84
C THR A 40 1.57 16.46 -2.31
N LEU A 41 2.61 17.19 -2.74
CA LEU A 41 3.98 17.00 -2.25
C LEU A 41 4.14 17.42 -0.78
N ASP A 42 3.53 18.52 -0.37
CA ASP A 42 3.51 18.96 1.04
C ASP A 42 2.78 17.93 1.92
N GLU A 43 1.62 17.44 1.48
CA GLU A 43 0.90 16.35 2.16
C GLU A 43 1.74 15.08 2.28
N TYR A 44 2.42 14.69 1.19
CA TYR A 44 3.34 13.54 1.19
C TYR A 44 4.47 13.72 2.21
N GLN A 45 5.09 14.91 2.25
CA GLN A 45 6.18 15.20 3.18
C GLN A 45 5.71 15.14 4.63
N LYS A 46 4.56 15.75 4.95
CA LYS A 46 3.96 15.71 6.30
C LYS A 46 3.63 14.28 6.72
N ALA A 47 2.98 13.51 5.85
CA ALA A 47 2.63 12.12 6.13
C ALA A 47 3.88 11.25 6.34
N ARG A 48 4.93 11.47 5.55
CA ARG A 48 6.22 10.76 5.70
C ARG A 48 6.94 11.12 6.99
N GLN A 49 6.92 12.39 7.39
CA GLN A 49 7.52 12.84 8.67
C GLN A 49 6.80 12.21 9.86
N GLU A 50 5.47 12.19 9.84
CA GLU A 50 4.67 11.58 10.91
C GLU A 50 4.92 10.07 11.01
N LEU A 51 4.94 9.36 9.89
CA LEU A 51 5.30 7.95 9.86
C LEU A 51 6.73 7.72 10.40
N SER A 52 7.69 8.54 9.99
CA SER A 52 9.07 8.44 10.48
C SER A 52 9.15 8.64 11.99
N LYS A 53 8.38 9.57 12.54
CA LYS A 53 8.28 9.81 13.99
C LYS A 53 7.72 8.59 14.70
N GLN A 54 6.60 8.05 14.22
CA GLN A 54 5.98 6.86 14.81
C GLN A 54 6.90 5.63 14.77
N LEU A 55 7.60 5.40 13.66
CA LEU A 55 8.52 4.25 13.54
C LEU A 55 9.85 4.44 14.28
N SER A 56 10.28 5.68 14.52
CA SER A 56 11.55 5.95 15.22
C SER A 56 11.57 5.39 16.65
N ALA A 57 10.42 5.39 17.33
CA ALA A 57 10.26 4.82 18.67
C ALA A 57 10.33 3.29 18.68
N ASN A 58 10.12 2.65 17.53
CA ASN A 58 10.12 1.19 17.37
C ASN A 58 11.46 0.64 16.83
N ARG A 59 12.49 1.49 16.69
CA ARG A 59 13.79 1.09 16.16
C ARG A 59 14.59 0.30 17.19
N SER A 60 14.85 -0.97 16.89
CA SER A 60 15.91 -1.73 17.56
C SER A 60 17.28 -1.35 16.97
N THR A 61 18.31 -1.33 17.81
CA THR A 61 19.72 -1.20 17.39
C THR A 61 20.20 -2.46 16.67
N THR A 62 19.51 -3.59 16.87
CA THR A 62 19.86 -4.88 16.27
C THR A 62 19.17 -5.02 14.92
N HIS A 63 19.95 -5.28 13.87
CA HIS A 63 19.43 -5.61 12.55
C HIS A 63 19.07 -7.10 12.49
N TYR A 64 17.79 -7.40 12.28
CA TYR A 64 17.32 -8.77 12.05
C TYR A 64 17.25 -9.02 10.54
N GLY A 65 18.11 -9.92 10.05
CA GLY A 65 18.15 -10.36 8.65
C GLY A 65 17.41 -11.69 8.44
N GLN A 66 17.49 -12.22 7.21
CA GLN A 66 16.87 -13.51 6.85
C GLN A 66 17.30 -14.65 7.79
N ASP A 67 18.56 -14.65 8.22
CA ASP A 67 19.12 -15.68 9.11
C ASP A 67 18.58 -15.60 10.56
N ASN A 68 17.90 -14.51 10.93
CA ASN A 68 17.34 -14.31 12.27
C ASN A 68 15.86 -14.67 12.38
N TYR A 69 15.22 -15.05 11.27
CA TYR A 69 13.83 -15.47 11.27
C TYR A 69 13.78 -17.00 11.23
N ASP A 70 13.07 -17.60 12.19
CA ASP A 70 12.66 -18.98 12.03
C ASP A 70 11.55 -19.07 10.97
N GLU A 71 11.41 -20.22 10.32
CA GLU A 71 10.38 -20.45 9.29
C GLU A 71 8.95 -20.40 9.86
N ARG A 72 8.83 -20.26 11.18
CA ARG A 72 7.55 -20.06 11.85
C ARG A 72 7.02 -18.64 11.58
N MET A 73 7.88 -17.65 11.31
CA MET A 73 7.44 -16.25 11.18
C MET A 73 6.80 -16.00 9.83
N GLN A 74 5.48 -15.88 9.84
CA GLN A 74 4.69 -15.61 8.64
C GLN A 74 4.13 -14.20 8.68
N ALA A 75 3.92 -13.61 7.50
CA ALA A 75 3.37 -12.27 7.36
C ALA A 75 1.88 -12.25 7.75
N VAL A 76 1.59 -11.79 8.96
CA VAL A 76 0.21 -11.63 9.48
C VAL A 76 -0.56 -10.51 8.75
N ARG A 77 0.16 -9.49 8.27
CA ARG A 77 -0.40 -8.30 7.61
C ARG A 77 0.05 -8.24 6.17
N LYS A 78 -0.90 -8.21 5.25
CA LYS A 78 -0.66 -8.19 3.80
C LYS A 78 -1.26 -6.94 3.19
N VAL A 79 -0.52 -6.30 2.28
CA VAL A 79 -1.02 -5.16 1.52
C VAL A 79 -1.80 -5.68 0.32
N ASN A 80 -3.09 -5.39 0.28
CA ASN A 80 -3.95 -5.63 -0.86
C ASN A 80 -3.97 -4.38 -1.74
N VAL A 81 -3.63 -4.59 -3.01
CA VAL A 81 -3.69 -3.59 -4.07
C VAL A 81 -4.86 -3.97 -4.96
N ARG A 82 -5.98 -3.26 -4.84
CA ARG A 82 -7.14 -3.44 -5.74
C ARG A 82 -7.13 -2.34 -6.77
N GLY A 83 -7.38 -2.67 -8.04
CA GLY A 83 -7.54 -1.70 -9.12
C GLY A 83 -8.94 -1.80 -9.69
N ASP A 84 -9.80 -0.85 -9.37
CA ASP A 84 -11.16 -0.80 -9.90
C ASP A 84 -11.11 -0.10 -11.27
N ALA A 85 -11.35 -0.87 -12.33
CA ALA A 85 -11.39 -0.39 -13.71
C ALA A 85 -12.83 -0.10 -14.12
N GLU A 86 -13.43 0.94 -13.55
CA GLU A 86 -14.81 1.30 -13.82
C GLU A 86 -14.88 2.35 -14.93
N GLY A 87 -15.02 1.88 -16.18
CA GLY A 87 -15.57 2.58 -17.36
C GLY A 87 -14.88 3.88 -17.85
N THR A 88 -14.00 4.47 -17.08
CA THR A 88 -13.27 5.70 -17.37
C THR A 88 -11.79 5.44 -17.17
N THR A 89 -10.96 6.11 -17.97
CA THR A 89 -9.53 5.84 -18.18
C THR A 89 -8.62 6.01 -16.94
N LYS A 90 -9.19 6.16 -15.74
CA LYS A 90 -8.48 6.26 -14.45
C LYS A 90 -8.80 5.05 -13.59
N VAL A 91 -7.88 4.08 -13.55
CA VAL A 91 -7.93 2.97 -12.60
C VAL A 91 -7.93 3.55 -11.18
N HIS A 92 -8.88 3.18 -10.32
CA HIS A 92 -8.81 3.55 -8.90
C HIS A 92 -8.05 2.44 -8.17
N ILE A 93 -6.79 2.69 -7.79
CA ILE A 93 -5.99 1.76 -7.01
C ILE A 93 -6.15 2.11 -5.53
N THR A 94 -6.74 1.19 -4.77
CA THR A 94 -6.91 1.29 -3.33
C THR A 94 -5.89 0.39 -2.64
N PHE A 95 -5.13 0.95 -1.71
CA PHE A 95 -4.26 0.22 -0.82
C PHE A 95 -5.01 -0.06 0.48
N SER A 96 -5.03 -1.31 0.92
CA SER A 96 -5.58 -1.69 2.21
C SER A 96 -4.69 -2.76 2.84
N ILE A 97 -4.56 -2.76 4.16
CA ILE A 97 -3.87 -3.83 4.87
C ILE A 97 -4.94 -4.80 5.36
N ALA A 98 -4.84 -6.05 4.92
CA ALA A 98 -5.67 -7.13 5.42
C ALA A 98 -4.89 -7.91 6.47
N VAL A 99 -5.59 -8.25 7.55
CA VAL A 99 -5.11 -9.19 8.57
C VAL A 99 -5.54 -10.58 8.12
N GLU A 100 -4.58 -11.48 7.96
CA GLU A 100 -4.88 -12.90 7.81
C GLU A 100 -5.41 -13.42 9.15
N ASN A 101 -6.54 -14.13 9.16
CA ASN A 101 -7.26 -14.53 10.37
C ASN A 101 -6.31 -15.08 11.45
N VAL A 102 -6.04 -14.25 12.47
CA VAL A 102 -5.31 -14.65 13.67
C VAL A 102 -6.30 -15.39 14.55
N ASP A 103 -5.93 -16.54 15.12
CA ASP A 103 -6.79 -17.25 16.07
C ASP A 103 -7.09 -16.34 17.28
N VAL A 104 -8.26 -15.70 17.27
CA VAL A 104 -8.88 -15.05 18.43
C VAL A 104 -9.75 -16.11 19.09
N ASP A 105 -9.14 -17.01 19.85
CA ASP A 105 -9.90 -17.85 20.78
C ASP A 105 -9.68 -17.36 22.21
N ALA A 106 -10.74 -16.76 22.73
CA ALA A 106 -10.84 -16.24 24.07
C ALA A 106 -11.25 -17.37 25.02
N SER A 107 -10.26 -18.03 25.63
CA SER A 107 -10.50 -18.94 26.74
C SER A 107 -10.39 -18.17 28.06
N LYS A 108 -11.57 -17.92 28.61
CA LYS A 108 -11.86 -17.36 29.93
C LYS A 108 -11.09 -18.08 31.03
N GLU A 109 -10.73 -17.30 32.05
CA GLU A 109 -10.39 -17.76 33.39
C GLU A 109 -11.43 -18.77 33.88
N SER A 110 -10.96 -19.95 34.29
CA SER A 110 -11.66 -20.80 35.24
C SER A 110 -10.63 -21.46 36.12
N GLU A 111 -10.51 -20.92 37.34
CA GLU A 111 -9.96 -21.60 38.50
C GLU A 111 -10.61 -22.97 38.67
N LYS A 112 -9.79 -24.01 38.84
CA LYS A 112 -10.03 -25.12 39.77
C LYS A 112 -8.76 -25.96 39.90
N ASP A 113 -8.20 -25.88 41.11
CA ASP A 113 -7.47 -26.95 41.78
C ASP A 113 -8.16 -28.31 41.55
N ASP A 114 -7.41 -29.33 41.17
CA ASP A 114 -7.07 -30.40 42.11
C ASP A 114 -6.07 -31.41 41.52
N LEU A 115 -5.26 -31.93 42.43
CA LEU A 115 -4.16 -32.87 42.28
C LEU A 115 -4.63 -34.27 41.83
N GLU A 116 -3.82 -34.97 41.04
CA GLU A 116 -3.16 -36.23 41.46
C GLU A 116 -2.33 -36.90 40.35
N CYS A 117 -1.21 -37.47 40.80
CA CYS A 117 -0.19 -38.21 40.04
C CYS A 117 -0.67 -39.54 39.47
N ASN A 118 -0.06 -39.99 38.37
CA ASN A 118 0.59 -41.30 38.37
C ASN A 118 1.70 -41.41 37.30
N ASP A 119 2.82 -41.95 37.76
CA ASP A 119 4.09 -42.12 37.07
C ASP A 119 4.15 -43.40 36.20
N THR A 120 4.67 -43.25 34.97
CA THR A 120 5.61 -44.14 34.26
C THR A 120 5.17 -45.55 33.76
N PRO A 121 5.99 -46.29 32.97
CA PRO A 121 6.51 -45.97 31.62
C PRO A 121 6.38 -47.16 30.64
N GLY A 122 6.49 -46.95 29.31
CA GLY A 122 6.47 -48.05 28.34
C GLY A 122 7.04 -47.72 26.97
N GLU A 123 8.24 -48.21 26.73
CA GLU A 123 9.05 -48.13 25.50
C GLU A 123 8.71 -49.30 24.55
N SER A 124 8.44 -49.03 23.26
CA SER A 124 8.88 -49.85 22.11
C SER A 124 8.25 -49.46 20.76
N ALA A 125 9.12 -49.10 19.82
CA ALA A 125 9.31 -49.72 18.51
C ALA A 125 8.19 -49.67 17.43
N ASN A 126 8.54 -48.91 16.38
CA ASN A 126 8.65 -49.31 14.97
C ASN A 126 7.49 -49.08 13.98
N GLU A 127 7.83 -48.22 13.02
CA GLU A 127 7.53 -48.23 11.58
C GLU A 127 6.30 -48.98 11.06
N LYS A 128 5.38 -48.22 10.47
CA LYS A 128 4.67 -48.64 9.26
C LYS A 128 4.64 -47.52 8.22
N LYS A 129 5.35 -47.78 7.14
CA LYS A 129 5.23 -47.15 5.81
C LYS A 129 3.83 -47.41 5.24
N SER A 130 3.18 -46.38 4.70
CA SER A 130 2.13 -46.53 3.68
C SER A 130 2.07 -45.25 2.86
N GLU A 131 2.26 -45.44 1.56
CA GLU A 131 2.25 -44.44 0.50
C GLU A 131 0.82 -43.93 0.21
N GLU A 132 0.77 -42.68 -0.24
CA GLU A 132 -0.17 -42.13 -1.22
C GLU A 132 -1.68 -42.01 -0.87
N SER A 133 -2.10 -40.77 -0.61
CA SER A 133 -3.38 -40.27 -1.12
C SER A 133 -3.27 -38.76 -1.34
N GLU A 134 -3.12 -38.38 -2.61
CA GLU A 134 -3.48 -37.05 -3.08
C GLU A 134 -4.98 -36.78 -2.84
N SER A 135 -5.29 -35.50 -2.64
CA SER A 135 -6.62 -34.88 -2.60
C SER A 135 -7.35 -34.83 -1.25
N LYS A 136 -7.11 -33.75 -0.49
CA LYS A 136 -8.18 -32.83 -0.06
C LYS A 136 -7.67 -31.58 0.67
N ALA A 137 -8.16 -30.44 0.20
CA ALA A 137 -8.29 -29.14 0.85
C ALA A 137 -6.98 -28.39 1.17
N GLU A 138 -6.75 -27.32 0.40
CA GLU A 138 -6.00 -26.13 0.83
C GLU A 138 -6.63 -25.60 2.14
N ALA A 139 -6.23 -26.16 3.28
CA ALA A 139 -6.45 -25.54 4.56
C ALA A 139 -5.61 -24.26 4.59
N SER A 140 -6.26 -23.11 4.48
CA SER A 140 -5.63 -21.80 4.69
C SER A 140 -4.81 -21.85 5.98
N LYS A 141 -3.49 -21.90 5.87
CA LYS A 141 -2.60 -21.91 7.04
C LYS A 141 -2.82 -20.57 7.75
N ARG A 142 -3.48 -20.61 8.91
CA ARG A 142 -3.76 -19.40 9.71
C ARG A 142 -2.44 -18.84 10.19
N ALA A 143 -2.25 -17.53 10.05
CA ALA A 143 -1.05 -16.87 10.53
C ALA A 143 -1.08 -16.84 12.06
N ILE A 144 -0.09 -17.47 12.69
CA ILE A 144 0.05 -17.49 14.16
C ILE A 144 0.63 -16.14 14.61
N ASP A 145 0.04 -15.54 15.65
CA ASP A 145 0.59 -14.33 16.27
C ASP A 145 2.00 -14.63 16.83
N PRO A 146 3.05 -13.93 16.35
CA PRO A 146 4.42 -14.17 16.80
C PRO A 146 4.62 -13.94 18.30
N LEU A 147 3.79 -13.11 18.97
CA LEU A 147 3.91 -12.92 20.41
C LEU A 147 3.57 -14.18 21.21
N ARG A 148 2.76 -15.10 20.66
CA ARG A 148 2.40 -16.36 21.34
C ARG A 148 3.57 -17.33 21.45
N TRP A 149 4.63 -17.13 20.68
CA TRP A 149 5.86 -17.93 20.79
C TRP A 149 6.61 -17.73 22.09
N PHE A 150 6.37 -16.61 22.78
CA PHE A 150 6.92 -16.34 24.11
C PHE A 150 6.09 -16.98 25.24
N GLY A 151 5.07 -17.78 24.89
CA GLY A 151 4.18 -18.42 25.85
C GLY A 151 3.25 -17.43 26.54
N ILE A 152 2.80 -17.79 27.75
CA ILE A 152 1.81 -17.01 28.53
C ILE A 152 2.41 -15.68 29.02
N LEU A 153 3.72 -15.63 29.26
CA LEU A 153 4.38 -14.47 29.86
C LEU A 153 5.07 -13.59 28.81
N VAL A 154 4.29 -12.97 27.94
CA VAL A 154 4.83 -11.96 27.01
C VAL A 154 5.17 -10.67 27.78
N PRO A 155 6.39 -10.12 27.66
CA PRO A 155 6.74 -8.81 28.20
C PRO A 155 5.76 -7.69 27.77
N PRO A 156 5.26 -6.83 28.67
CA PRO A 156 4.36 -5.72 28.33
C PRO A 156 4.91 -4.78 27.26
N ALA A 157 6.24 -4.59 27.24
CA ALA A 157 6.92 -3.78 26.23
C ALA A 157 6.76 -4.37 24.81
N LEU A 158 6.80 -5.70 24.65
CA LEU A 158 6.60 -6.35 23.34
C LEU A 158 5.16 -6.22 22.84
N ARG A 159 4.17 -6.35 23.74
CA ARG A 159 2.76 -6.09 23.40
C ARG A 159 2.55 -4.64 22.97
N SER A 160 3.16 -3.70 23.69
CA SER A 160 3.07 -2.27 23.38
C SER A 160 3.74 -1.92 22.06
N ALA A 161 4.94 -2.48 21.80
CA ALA A 161 5.67 -2.29 20.54
C ALA A 161 4.95 -2.92 19.34
N GLN A 162 4.35 -4.10 19.52
CA GLN A 162 3.53 -4.70 18.47
C GLN A 162 2.33 -3.80 18.17
N SER A 163 1.59 -3.36 19.19
CA SER A 163 0.41 -2.49 19.02
C SER A 163 0.76 -1.15 18.35
N SER A 164 1.87 -0.51 18.74
CA SER A 164 2.33 0.74 18.15
C SER A 164 2.75 0.56 16.69
N PHE A 165 3.45 -0.53 16.37
CA PHE A 165 3.87 -0.85 15.00
C PHE A 165 2.68 -1.19 14.11
N ILE A 166 1.70 -1.91 14.63
CA ILE A 166 0.45 -2.21 13.91
C ILE A 166 -0.26 -0.92 13.52
N THR A 167 -0.45 -0.02 14.48
CA THR A 167 -1.11 1.27 14.25
C THR A 167 -0.35 2.11 13.21
N ALA A 168 0.98 2.15 13.32
CA ALA A 168 1.84 2.87 12.39
C ALA A 168 1.93 2.24 10.99
N THR A 169 1.57 0.97 10.83
CA THR A 169 1.57 0.31 9.52
C THR A 169 0.21 0.32 8.87
N GLU A 170 -0.86 0.00 9.60
CA GLU A 170 -2.23 -0.07 9.10
C GLU A 170 -2.79 1.31 8.72
N GLY A 171 -2.43 2.37 9.45
CA GLY A 171 -2.95 3.72 9.23
C GLY A 171 -2.24 4.49 8.09
N PRO A 172 -1.00 4.95 8.31
CA PRO A 172 -0.38 5.92 7.41
C PRO A 172 0.19 5.32 6.13
N ILE A 173 0.58 4.04 6.09
CA ILE A 173 1.22 3.44 4.91
C ILE A 173 0.27 3.38 3.69
N PRO A 174 -0.98 2.89 3.80
CA PRO A 174 -1.91 2.88 2.67
C PRO A 174 -2.22 4.29 2.15
N GLY A 175 -2.40 5.26 3.05
CA GLY A 175 -2.60 6.67 2.70
C GLY A 175 -1.39 7.24 1.95
N LEU A 176 -0.18 7.01 2.46
CA LEU A 176 1.06 7.47 1.82
C LEU A 176 1.27 6.84 0.44
N ALA A 177 0.93 5.55 0.28
CA ALA A 177 0.97 4.87 -1.01
C ALA A 177 -0.03 5.49 -2.01
N SER A 178 -1.22 5.88 -1.54
CA SER A 178 -2.21 6.61 -2.35
C SER A 178 -1.68 7.97 -2.81
N ILE A 179 -1.15 8.78 -1.89
CA ILE A 179 -0.58 10.10 -2.19
C ILE A 179 0.59 9.98 -3.18
N ALA A 180 1.51 9.04 -2.94
CA ALA A 180 2.65 8.80 -3.82
C ALA A 180 2.21 8.42 -5.25
N ARG A 181 1.09 7.70 -5.37
CA ARG A 181 0.49 7.35 -6.65
C ARG A 181 -0.13 8.57 -7.34
N GLU A 182 -0.85 9.40 -6.59
CA GLU A 182 -1.43 10.64 -7.12
C GLU A 182 -0.34 11.59 -7.64
N MET A 183 0.73 11.78 -6.86
CA MET A 183 1.89 12.57 -7.24
C MET A 183 2.49 12.10 -8.58
N ARG A 184 2.68 10.78 -8.77
CA ARG A 184 3.12 10.22 -10.05
C ARG A 184 2.14 10.47 -11.20
N SER A 185 0.83 10.43 -10.94
CA SER A 185 -0.18 10.73 -11.96
C SER A 185 -0.08 12.18 -12.42
N GLN A 186 0.08 13.12 -11.48
CA GLN A 186 0.26 14.54 -11.76
C GLN A 186 1.56 14.79 -12.55
N GLU A 187 2.68 14.16 -12.19
CA GLU A 187 3.94 14.24 -12.93
C GLU A 187 3.79 13.82 -14.41
N ILE A 188 3.05 12.74 -14.65
CA ILE A 188 2.76 12.26 -16.00
C ILE A 188 1.92 13.29 -16.77
N GLU A 189 0.88 13.85 -16.15
CA GLU A 189 0.03 14.87 -16.77
C GLU A 189 0.80 16.16 -17.07
N ILE A 190 1.62 16.64 -16.14
CA ILE A 190 2.54 17.77 -16.32
C ILE A 190 3.47 17.51 -17.51
N GLY A 191 4.06 16.31 -17.56
CA GLY A 191 4.90 15.89 -18.68
C GLY A 191 4.17 15.90 -20.03
N ARG A 192 2.89 15.50 -20.07
CA ARG A 192 2.05 15.53 -21.27
C ARG A 192 1.72 16.95 -21.71
N VAL A 193 1.28 17.81 -20.79
CA VAL A 193 0.93 19.22 -21.10
C VAL A 193 2.16 19.98 -21.58
N ARG A 194 3.33 19.82 -20.93
CA ARG A 194 4.59 20.41 -21.40
C ARG A 194 4.96 19.98 -22.82
N LYS A 195 4.74 18.70 -23.16
CA LYS A 195 4.95 18.19 -24.52
C LYS A 195 3.96 18.79 -25.52
N GLN A 196 2.70 19.03 -25.14
CA GLN A 196 1.71 19.69 -26.00
C GLN A 196 2.07 21.15 -26.25
N ILE A 197 2.46 21.90 -25.22
CA ILE A 197 2.90 23.30 -25.36
C ILE A 197 4.13 23.42 -26.26
N LYS A 198 5.06 22.46 -26.21
CA LYS A 198 6.25 22.45 -27.09
C LYS A 198 5.91 22.17 -28.55
N LYS A 199 4.78 21.51 -28.84
CA LYS A 199 4.35 21.17 -30.20
C LYS A 199 3.58 22.31 -30.88
N LEU A 200 3.06 23.27 -30.10
CA LEU A 200 2.42 24.50 -30.58
C LEU A 200 3.45 25.62 -30.71
#